data_AF-A0A516G7J9-F1
#
_entry.id   AF-A0A516G7J9-F1
#
_cell.length_a   1.000
_cell.length_b   1.000
_cell.length_c   1.000
_cell.angle_alpha   90.00
_cell.angle_beta   90.00
_cell.angle_gamma   90.00
#
_symmetry.space_group_name_H-M   'P 1'
#
loop_
_entity.id
_entity.type
_entity.pdbx_description
1 polymer ?
#
loop_
_entity_poly.entity_id
_entity_poly.type
_entity_poly.pdbx_seq_one_letter_code
_entity_poly.pdbx_strand_id
1 'polypeptide(L)'
;MTRSGRGPVSCPNIKNPRTHELVRELARRTGQSQTSAVEDAVARRLAALGAEDSDVLATAQRLVADFQADLKDEDRLRIRAAQDELYDEAGLPR
;
A
#
# COMPACT_ATOMS: atom_id res chain seq x y z
N MET A 1 -3.61 -3.21 32.28
CA MET A 1 -4.68 -4.22 32.07
C MET A 1 -5.56 -3.76 30.92
N THR A 2 -5.53 -4.53 29.84
CA THR A 2 -6.12 -4.27 28.52
C THR A 2 -7.65 -4.37 28.52
N ARG A 3 -8.34 -3.36 27.98
CA ARG A 3 -9.69 -3.53 27.43
C ARG A 3 -9.71 -2.98 26.00
N SER A 4 -9.31 -3.82 25.05
CA SER A 4 -9.68 -3.61 23.64
C SER A 4 -11.12 -4.06 23.48
N GLY A 5 -12.04 -3.12 23.61
CA GLY A 5 -13.46 -3.36 23.39
C GLY A 5 -13.74 -3.39 21.90
N ARG A 6 -13.88 -4.58 21.33
CA ARG A 6 -14.43 -4.72 19.97
C ARG A 6 -15.91 -4.35 20.05
N GLY A 7 -16.25 -3.16 19.56
CA GLY A 7 -17.63 -2.69 19.45
C GLY A 7 -18.49 -3.62 18.58
N PRO A 8 -19.82 -3.43 18.57
CA PRO A 8 -20.73 -4.32 17.84
C PRO A 8 -20.35 -4.40 16.37
N VAL A 9 -20.08 -5.61 15.89
CA VAL A 9 -19.80 -5.89 14.49
C VAL A 9 -21.12 -5.78 13.71
N SER A 10 -21.29 -4.69 12.96
CA SER A 10 -22.38 -4.59 11.99
C SER A 10 -21.94 -5.27 10.70
N CYS A 11 -22.51 -6.45 10.43
CA CYS A 11 -22.30 -7.13 9.15
C CYS A 11 -22.86 -6.27 8.01
N PRO A 12 -22.14 -6.11 6.89
CA PRO A 12 -22.63 -5.33 5.76
C PRO A 12 -23.91 -5.93 5.20
N ASN A 13 -24.96 -5.11 5.09
CA ASN A 13 -26.18 -5.48 4.37
C ASN A 13 -25.99 -5.13 2.88
N ILE A 14 -25.68 -6.15 2.08
CA ILE A 14 -25.44 -5.96 0.64
C ILE A 14 -26.77 -6.09 -0.10
N LYS A 15 -27.30 -4.96 -0.59
CA LYS A 15 -28.58 -4.90 -1.34
C LYS A 15 -28.43 -5.14 -2.85
N ASN A 16 -27.22 -5.42 -3.33
CA ASN A 16 -26.94 -5.66 -4.74
C ASN A 16 -27.12 -7.17 -5.07
N PRO A 17 -28.08 -7.55 -5.93
CA PRO A 17 -28.36 -8.95 -6.25
C PRO A 17 -27.15 -9.70 -6.84
N ARG A 18 -26.40 -9.03 -7.73
CA ARG A 18 -25.19 -9.60 -8.34
C ARG A 18 -24.13 -9.92 -7.29
N THR A 19 -23.96 -9.05 -6.29
CA THR A 19 -22.98 -9.29 -5.22
C THR A 19 -23.40 -10.47 -4.36
N HIS A 20 -24.70 -10.60 -4.07
CA HIS A 20 -25.22 -11.74 -3.33
C HIS A 20 -25.00 -13.08 -4.07
N GLU A 21 -25.19 -13.11 -5.40
CA GLU A 21 -24.88 -14.27 -6.24
C GLU A 21 -23.39 -14.63 -6.20
N LEU A 22 -22.51 -13.64 -6.32
CA LEU A 22 -21.06 -13.85 -6.24
C LEU A 22 -20.64 -14.40 -4.87
N VAL A 23 -21.20 -13.88 -3.78
CA VAL A 23 -20.92 -14.37 -2.42
C VAL A 23 -21.42 -15.80 -2.23
N ARG A 24 -22.62 -16.10 -2.74
CA ARG A 24 -23.18 -17.46 -2.70
C ARG A 24 -22.30 -18.44 -3.47
N GLU A 25 -21.85 -18.05 -4.66
CA GLU A 25 -20.98 -18.90 -5.48
C GLU A 25 -19.61 -19.09 -4.85
N LEU A 26 -19.03 -18.03 -4.28
CA LEU A 26 -17.77 -18.10 -3.55
C LEU A 26 -17.88 -19.08 -2.37
N ALA A 27 -18.90 -18.92 -1.52
CA ALA A 27 -19.18 -19.81 -0.40
C ALA A 27 -19.36 -21.27 -0.83
N ARG A 28 -20.07 -21.50 -1.94
CA ARG A 28 -20.26 -22.84 -2.50
C ARG A 28 -18.95 -23.47 -2.96
N ARG A 29 -18.07 -22.70 -3.60
CA ARG A 29 -16.77 -23.18 -4.09
C ARG A 29 -15.77 -23.42 -2.96
N THR A 30 -15.81 -22.60 -1.90
CA THR A 30 -14.88 -22.72 -0.77
C THR A 30 -15.40 -23.64 0.34
N GLY A 31 -16.66 -24.06 0.29
CA GLY A 31 -17.30 -24.85 1.35
C GLY A 31 -17.51 -24.07 2.64
N GLN A 32 -17.48 -22.73 2.59
CA GLN A 32 -17.58 -21.84 3.74
C GLN A 32 -18.98 -21.25 3.88
N SER A 33 -19.29 -20.66 5.03
CA SER A 33 -20.43 -19.76 5.15
C SER A 33 -20.22 -18.52 4.27
N GLN A 34 -21.31 -17.87 3.84
CA GLN A 34 -21.22 -16.63 3.06
C GLN A 34 -20.44 -15.54 3.79
N THR A 35 -20.63 -15.40 5.11
CA THR A 35 -19.90 -14.45 5.94
C THR A 35 -18.41 -14.76 5.97
N SER A 36 -18.04 -16.02 6.23
CA SER A 36 -16.63 -16.45 6.28
C SER A 36 -15.95 -16.33 4.92
N ALA A 37 -16.67 -16.63 3.84
CA ALA A 37 -16.16 -16.51 2.48
C ALA A 37 -15.86 -15.04 2.11
N VAL A 38 -16.74 -14.10 2.51
CA VAL A 38 -16.52 -12.67 2.31
C VAL A 38 -15.37 -12.16 3.18
N GLU A 39 -15.33 -12.54 4.45
CA GLU A 39 -14.26 -12.15 5.37
C GLU A 39 -12.90 -12.59 4.83
N ASP A 40 -12.76 -13.85 4.45
CA ASP A 40 -11.52 -14.40 3.90
C ASP A 40 -11.12 -13.72 2.57
N ALA A 41 -12.07 -13.51 1.65
CA ALA A 41 -11.78 -12.84 0.39
C ALA A 41 -11.33 -11.37 0.59
N VAL A 42 -11.98 -10.64 1.50
CA VAL A 42 -11.61 -9.26 1.83
C VAL A 42 -10.25 -9.22 2.50
N ALA A 43 -10.00 -10.09 3.48
CA ALA A 43 -8.72 -10.19 4.17
C ALA A 43 -7.58 -10.48 3.19
N ARG A 44 -7.76 -11.47 2.29
CA ARG A 44 -6.76 -11.79 1.26
C ARG A 44 -6.52 -10.64 0.29
N ARG A 45 -7.57 -9.91 -0.12
CA ARG A 45 -7.39 -8.74 -1.00
C ARG A 45 -6.64 -7.60 -0.33
N LEU A 46 -6.96 -7.31 0.94
CA LEU A 46 -6.25 -6.29 1.71
C LEU A 46 -4.78 -6.66 1.93
N ALA A 47 -4.50 -7.93 2.24
CA ALA A 47 -3.13 -8.43 2.37
C ALA A 47 -2.33 -8.30 1.06
N ALA A 48 -2.95 -8.63 -0.08
CA ALA A 48 -2.32 -8.47 -1.40
C ALA A 48 -1.98 -7.01 -1.71
N LEU A 49 -2.93 -6.09 -1.46
CA LEU A 49 -2.69 -4.65 -1.67
C LEU A 49 -1.58 -4.11 -0.75
N GLY A 50 -1.55 -4.52 0.52
CA GLY A 50 -0.48 -4.12 1.43
C GLY A 50 0.90 -4.68 1.05
N ALA A 51 0.94 -5.89 0.47
CA ALA A 51 2.18 -6.48 -0.05
C ALA A 51 2.70 -5.75 -1.29
N GLU A 52 1.81 -5.38 -2.23
CA GLU A 52 2.14 -4.58 -3.41
C GLU A 52 2.75 -3.22 -3.00
N ASP A 53 2.14 -2.51 -2.04
CA ASP A 53 2.65 -1.23 -1.55
C ASP A 53 4.02 -1.36 -0.87
N SER A 54 4.22 -2.43 -0.10
CA SER A 54 5.50 -2.71 0.58
C SER A 54 6.61 -3.05 -0.41
N ASP A 55 6.31 -3.81 -1.47
CA ASP A 55 7.30 -4.22 -2.46
C ASP A 55 7.74 -3.05 -3.35
N VAL A 56 6.80 -2.17 -3.71
CA VAL A 56 7.09 -0.92 -4.41
C VAL A 56 7.99 -0.02 -3.57
N LEU A 57 7.69 0.16 -2.27
CA LEU A 57 8.51 0.97 -1.38
C LEU A 57 9.92 0.38 -1.20
N ALA A 58 10.01 -0.93 -1.00
CA ALA A 58 11.31 -1.61 -0.87
C ALA A 58 12.15 -1.50 -2.16
N THR A 59 11.51 -1.61 -3.32
CA THR A 59 12.16 -1.44 -4.62
C THR A 59 12.66 -0.01 -4.81
N ALA A 60 11.83 0.99 -4.49
CA ALA A 60 12.22 2.39 -4.55
C ALA A 60 13.41 2.71 -3.62
N GLN A 61 13.39 2.18 -2.40
CA GLN A 61 14.49 2.36 -1.45
C GLN A 61 15.81 1.74 -1.93
N ARG A 62 15.76 0.54 -2.52
CA ARG A 62 16.94 -0.09 -3.12
C ARG A 62 17.50 0.75 -4.26
N LEU A 63 16.63 1.20 -5.17
CA LEU A 63 17.06 2.03 -6.30
C LEU A 63 17.73 3.32 -5.82
N VAL A 64 17.15 4.01 -4.83
CA VAL A 64 17.76 5.21 -4.24
C VAL A 64 19.10 4.90 -3.57
N ALA A 65 19.21 3.78 -2.86
CA ALA A 65 20.47 3.38 -2.22
C ALA A 65 21.57 3.08 -3.26
N ASP A 66 21.22 2.39 -4.35
CA ASP A 66 22.15 2.08 -5.44
C ASP A 66 22.65 3.38 -6.11
N PHE A 67 21.74 4.31 -6.44
CA PHE A 67 22.12 5.62 -6.97
C PHE A 67 23.03 6.41 -6.02
N GLN A 68 22.78 6.35 -4.71
CA GLN A 68 23.61 7.02 -3.72
C GLN A 68 25.00 6.38 -3.60
N ALA A 69 25.11 5.07 -3.76
CA ALA A 69 26.38 4.35 -3.71
C ALA A 69 27.28 4.67 -4.91
N ASP A 70 26.69 4.88 -6.08
CA ASP A 70 27.41 5.18 -7.32
C ASP A 70 27.83 6.66 -7.44
N LEU A 71 27.20 7.56 -6.68
CA LEU A 71 27.52 8.99 -6.67
C LEU A 71 28.83 9.27 -5.91
N LYS A 72 29.86 9.71 -6.63
CA LYS A 72 31.12 10.15 -6.01
C LYS A 72 30.98 11.52 -5.36
N ASP A 73 31.88 11.84 -4.43
CA ASP A 73 31.88 13.14 -3.75
C ASP A 73 31.98 14.33 -4.72
N GLU A 74 32.73 14.17 -5.81
CA GLU A 74 32.81 15.18 -6.88
C GLU A 74 31.46 15.41 -7.58
N ASP A 75 30.69 14.35 -7.82
CA ASP A 75 29.38 14.43 -8.46
C ASP A 75 28.38 15.13 -7.53
N ARG A 76 28.45 14.84 -6.23
CA ARG A 76 27.64 15.50 -5.20
C ARG A 76 27.94 16.99 -5.11
N LEU A 77 29.22 17.38 -5.22
CA LEU A 77 29.63 18.79 -5.26
C LEU A 77 29.12 19.49 -6.51
N ARG A 78 29.23 18.87 -7.69
CA ARG A 78 28.70 19.43 -8.94
C ARG A 78 27.18 19.60 -8.91
N ILE A 79 26.45 18.62 -8.37
CA ILE A 79 24.99 18.69 -8.22
C ILE A 79 24.59 19.84 -7.30
N ARG A 80 25.25 20.00 -6.14
CA ARG A 80 24.96 21.11 -5.23
C ARG A 80 25.23 22.48 -5.86
N ALA A 81 26.37 22.63 -6.54
CA ALA A 81 26.70 23.88 -7.22
C ALA A 81 25.66 24.24 -8.29
N ALA A 82 25.18 23.26 -9.06
CA ALA A 82 24.12 23.46 -10.04
C ALA A 82 22.76 23.79 -9.37
N GLN A 83 22.47 23.21 -8.20
CA GLN A 83 21.27 23.54 -7.44
C GLN A 83 21.29 24.99 -6.94
N ASP A 84 22.43 25.45 -6.41
CA ASP A 84 22.59 26.82 -5.90
C ASP A 84 22.50 27.88 -7.02
N GLU A 85 22.87 27.51 -8.24
CA GLU A 85 22.74 28.34 -9.46
C GLU A 85 21.29 28.44 -9.94
N LEU A 86 20.55 27.32 -9.91
CA LEU A 86 19.20 27.22 -10.49
C LEU A 86 18.08 27.58 -9.50
N TYR A 87 18.28 27.31 -8.21
CA TYR A 87 17.26 27.47 -7.18
C TYR A 87 17.71 28.45 -6.09
N ASP A 88 16.74 29.12 -5.46
CA ASP A 88 16.96 29.94 -4.28
C ASP A 88 16.92 29.11 -2.98
N GLU A 89 17.11 29.76 -1.83
CA GLU A 89 17.14 29.12 -0.51
C GLU A 89 15.78 28.51 -0.11
N ALA A 90 14.68 28.93 -0.76
CA ALA A 90 13.35 28.35 -0.59
C ALA A 90 13.10 27.17 -1.56
N GLY A 91 14.06 26.87 -2.45
CA GLY A 91 13.97 25.81 -3.45
C GLY A 91 13.16 26.20 -4.69
N LEU A 92 12.92 27.50 -4.90
CA LEU A 92 12.22 28.00 -6.08
C LEU A 92 13.21 28.36 -7.19
N PRO A 93 12.84 28.20 -8.48
CA PRO A 93 13.69 28.63 -9.58
C PRO A 93 13.98 30.13 -9.51
N ARG A 94 15.25 30.51 -9.70
CA ARG A 94 15.68 31.91 -9.76
C ARG A 94 15.20 32.64 -11.02
#